data_AF-A0AAW2RVD2-F1
#
_entry.id   AF-A0AAW2RVD2-F1
#
_cell.length_a   1.000
_cell.length_b   1.000
_cell.length_c   1.000
_cell.angle_alpha   90.00
_cell.angle_beta   90.00
_cell.angle_gamma   90.00
#
_symmetry.space_group_name_H-M   'P 1'
#
loop_
_entity.id
_entity.type
_entity.pdbx_description
1 polymer ?
#
loop_
_entity_poly.entity_id
_entity_poly.type
_entity_poly.pdbx_seq_one_letter_code
_entity_poly.pdbx_strand_id
1 'polypeptide(L)'
;MQGTWMLQQWLVGGVGLRLRVYDRIICFVNCHFAAHLEAVNRRNADFDHIYRTMTFSRSSNLFYNAAAGASSNQMNRGANGEKVPDEGRPDLGEADLLIFCGDFNYRLFGISYDDARDLVFSKKL
;
A
#
# COMPACT_ATOMS: atom_id res chain seq x y z
N MET A 1 11.74 -23.32 26.59
CA MET A 1 11.26 -21.93 26.63
C MET A 1 12.26 -21.04 25.92
N GLN A 2 12.11 -20.84 24.61
CA GLN A 2 12.82 -19.80 23.85
C GLN A 2 11.73 -19.05 23.07
N GLY A 3 11.32 -17.91 23.62
CA GLY A 3 10.16 -17.16 23.17
C GLY A 3 10.32 -15.72 23.61
N THR A 4 11.10 -14.98 22.83
CA THR A 4 11.29 -13.52 22.78
C THR A 4 12.42 -13.37 21.76
N TRP A 5 12.19 -12.88 20.53
CA TRP A 5 12.43 -11.49 20.13
C TRP A 5 11.69 -11.09 18.83
N MET A 6 10.56 -11.72 18.49
CA MET A 6 9.69 -11.29 17.36
C MET A 6 8.50 -10.47 17.84
N LEU A 7 8.72 -9.48 18.69
CA LEU A 7 7.68 -8.48 18.96
C LEU A 7 8.24 -7.07 18.70
N GLN A 8 7.63 -6.47 17.67
CA GLN A 8 7.32 -5.05 17.59
C GLN A 8 8.33 -4.13 16.89
N GLN A 9 8.37 -4.22 15.55
CA GLN A 9 8.70 -3.06 14.70
C GLN A 9 7.78 -2.91 13.47
N TRP A 10 6.66 -3.63 13.40
CA TRP A 10 5.65 -3.47 12.33
C TRP A 10 4.62 -2.36 12.60
N LEU A 11 4.89 -1.40 13.49
CA LEU A 11 4.00 -0.24 13.68
C LEU A 11 4.34 0.89 12.70
N VAL A 12 4.45 0.54 11.42
CA VAL A 12 4.43 1.49 10.31
C VAL A 12 3.62 0.85 9.19
N GLY A 13 2.38 1.31 9.07
CA GLY A 13 1.39 0.79 8.14
C GLY A 13 1.06 1.79 7.03
N GLY A 14 0.16 1.38 6.15
CA GLY A 14 -0.45 2.25 5.16
C GLY A 14 -1.96 2.19 5.24
N VAL A 15 -2.63 3.31 4.96
CA VAL A 15 -4.08 3.37 4.82
C VAL A 15 -4.41 3.51 3.34
N GLY A 16 -5.29 2.64 2.85
CA GLY A 16 -5.71 2.60 1.46
C GLY A 16 -7.13 3.10 1.24
N LEU A 17 -7.35 3.81 0.14
CA LEU A 17 -8.65 4.20 -0.38
C LEU A 17 -8.77 3.71 -1.84
N ARG A 18 -9.77 2.88 -2.12
CA ARG A 18 -10.12 2.45 -3.47
C ARG A 18 -11.40 3.14 -3.91
N LEU A 19 -11.35 3.82 -5.05
CA LEU A 19 -12.48 4.49 -5.68
C LEU A 19 -12.69 3.91 -7.07
N ARG A 20 -13.95 3.87 -7.50
CA ARG A 20 -14.31 3.65 -8.91
C ARG A 20 -14.87 4.94 -9.46
N VAL A 21 -14.18 5.53 -10.43
CA VAL A 21 -14.60 6.74 -11.14
C VAL A 21 -14.87 6.34 -12.58
N TYR A 22 -16.12 6.36 -13.00
CA TYR A 22 -16.58 5.74 -14.25
C TYR A 22 -16.17 4.25 -14.36
N ASP A 23 -15.44 3.88 -15.41
CA ASP A 23 -14.90 2.55 -15.66
C ASP A 23 -13.52 2.33 -15.05
N ARG A 24 -12.94 3.32 -14.36
CA ARG A 24 -11.57 3.27 -13.82
C ARG A 24 -11.52 3.03 -12.32
N ILE A 25 -10.64 2.13 -11.91
CA ILE A 25 -10.30 1.87 -10.51
C ILE A 25 -9.08 2.71 -10.15
N ILE A 26 -9.24 3.60 -9.17
CA ILE A 26 -8.17 4.45 -8.65
C ILE A 26 -7.93 4.08 -7.19
N CYS A 27 -6.69 3.80 -6.83
CA CYS A 27 -6.28 3.49 -5.47
C CYS A 27 -5.27 4.52 -4.96
N PHE A 28 -5.55 5.08 -3.79
CA PHE A 28 -4.64 5.93 -3.03
C PHE A 28 -4.15 5.17 -1.82
N VAL A 29 -2.85 5.19 -1.56
CA VAL A 29 -2.24 4.57 -0.39
C VAL A 29 -1.37 5.62 0.31
N ASN A 30 -1.79 6.04 1.50
CA ASN A 30 -0.98 6.88 2.37
C ASN A 30 -0.16 6.00 3.31
N CYS A 31 1.16 6.13 3.27
CA CYS A 31 2.10 5.31 4.03
C CYS A 31 2.97 6.15 4.96
N HIS A 32 3.35 5.55 6.09
CA HIS A 32 4.47 6.01 6.89
C HIS A 32 5.43 4.82 7.00
N PHE A 33 6.65 4.90 6.48
CA PHE A 33 7.60 3.76 6.53
C PHE A 33 8.60 3.89 7.67
N ALA A 34 9.37 2.82 7.91
CA ALA A 34 10.40 2.78 8.94
C ALA A 34 11.39 3.97 8.87
N ALA A 35 11.58 4.62 10.02
CA ALA A 35 12.52 5.73 10.18
C ALA A 35 13.99 5.25 10.24
N HIS A 36 14.91 6.23 10.25
CA HIS A 36 16.38 6.10 10.28
C HIS A 36 17.06 5.85 8.94
N LEU A 37 18.25 6.44 8.76
CA LEU A 37 19.05 6.37 7.52
C LEU A 37 19.29 4.91 7.09
N GLU A 38 19.74 4.06 8.02
CA GLU A 38 20.14 2.66 7.76
C GLU A 38 18.98 1.70 7.46
N ALA A 39 17.73 2.11 7.68
CA ALA A 39 16.57 1.21 7.59
C ALA A 39 16.01 1.05 6.16
N VAL A 40 16.83 1.18 5.13
CA VAL A 40 16.40 1.10 3.71
C VAL A 40 15.71 -0.23 3.42
N ASN A 41 16.32 -1.35 3.81
CA ASN A 41 15.75 -2.67 3.59
C ASN A 41 14.42 -2.88 4.34
N ARG A 42 14.26 -2.24 5.51
CA ARG A 42 12.99 -2.27 6.25
C ARG A 42 11.91 -1.49 5.52
N ARG A 43 12.19 -0.29 5.01
CA ARG A 43 11.24 0.49 4.20
C ARG A 43 10.81 -0.22 2.92
N ASN A 44 11.75 -0.90 2.24
CA ASN A 44 11.43 -1.74 1.07
C ASN A 44 10.47 -2.87 1.46
N ALA A 45 10.73 -3.53 2.59
CA ALA A 45 9.85 -4.57 3.12
C ALA A 45 8.47 -4.03 3.53
N ASP A 46 8.40 -2.81 4.09
CA ASP A 46 7.13 -2.12 4.40
C ASP A 46 6.29 -1.90 3.13
N PHE A 47 6.92 -1.41 2.05
CA PHE A 47 6.27 -1.25 0.75
C PHE A 47 5.77 -2.58 0.20
N ASP A 48 6.62 -3.60 0.13
CA ASP A 48 6.26 -4.91 -0.40
C ASP A 48 5.12 -5.55 0.40
N HIS A 49 5.15 -5.39 1.74
CA HIS A 49 4.09 -5.85 2.60
C HIS A 49 2.77 -5.17 2.26
N ILE A 50 2.73 -3.83 2.25
CA ILE A 50 1.50 -3.07 1.94
C ILE A 50 0.98 -3.41 0.54
N TYR A 51 1.85 -3.47 -0.47
CA TYR A 51 1.46 -3.78 -1.84
C TYR A 51 0.82 -5.18 -1.97
N ARG A 52 1.32 -6.17 -1.21
CA ARG A 52 0.85 -7.55 -1.26
C ARG A 52 -0.36 -7.83 -0.36
N THR A 53 -0.45 -7.18 0.79
CA THR A 53 -1.45 -7.54 1.82
C THR A 53 -2.63 -6.59 1.90
N MET A 54 -2.54 -5.37 1.35
CA MET A 54 -3.66 -4.43 1.33
C MET A 54 -4.77 -4.97 0.45
N THR A 55 -5.94 -5.18 1.05
CA THR A 55 -7.11 -5.74 0.36
C THR A 55 -8.31 -4.83 0.58
N PHE A 56 -9.18 -4.74 -0.42
CA PHE A 56 -10.40 -3.95 -0.32
C PHE A 56 -11.59 -4.90 -0.31
N SER A 57 -12.37 -4.85 0.77
CA SER A 57 -13.63 -5.58 0.83
C SER A 57 -14.50 -5.16 -0.36
N ARG A 58 -14.79 -6.12 -1.24
CA ARG A 58 -15.80 -5.93 -2.28
C ARG A 58 -17.13 -5.81 -1.54
N SER A 59 -17.58 -4.57 -1.32
CA SER A 59 -18.96 -4.31 -0.87
C SER A 59 -19.88 -5.16 -1.74
N SER A 60 -20.60 -6.08 -1.09
CA SER A 60 -21.65 -6.86 -1.70
C SER A 60 -22.75 -5.88 -2.10
N ASN A 61 -22.63 -5.31 -3.29
CA ASN A 61 -23.67 -4.57 -4.01
C ASN A 61 -24.84 -5.49 -4.42
N LEU A 62 -25.16 -6.49 -3.60
CA LEU A 62 -26.28 -7.39 -3.82
C LEU A 62 -27.63 -6.69 -3.60
N PHE A 63 -27.65 -5.51 -2.96
CA PHE A 63 -28.90 -4.80 -2.65
C PHE A 63 -29.18 -3.53 -3.47
N TYR A 64 -28.22 -2.98 -4.23
CA TYR A 64 -28.44 -1.77 -5.05
C TYR A 64 -28.53 -2.01 -6.57
N ASN A 65 -28.04 -3.15 -7.07
CA ASN A 65 -28.01 -3.44 -8.51
C ASN A 65 -29.20 -4.24 -9.04
N ALA A 66 -30.22 -4.55 -8.23
CA ALA A 66 -31.44 -5.22 -8.70
C ALA A 66 -32.27 -4.39 -9.70
N ALA A 67 -31.95 -3.10 -9.90
CA ALA A 67 -32.64 -2.21 -10.83
C ALA A 67 -31.90 -1.99 -12.18
N ALA A 68 -30.66 -2.46 -12.34
CA ALA A 68 -29.89 -2.28 -13.57
C ALA A 68 -29.46 -3.64 -14.11
N GLY A 69 -30.30 -4.21 -14.97
CA GLY A 69 -30.03 -5.46 -15.67
C GLY A 69 -28.74 -5.37 -16.48
N ALA A 70 -27.65 -5.89 -15.92
CA ALA A 70 -26.42 -6.16 -16.62
C ALA A 70 -25.83 -7.46 -16.09
N SER A 71 -26.07 -8.55 -16.82
CA SER A 71 -25.39 -9.83 -16.61
C SER A 71 -23.89 -9.65 -16.82
N SER A 72 -23.11 -9.81 -15.77
CA SER A 72 -21.73 -10.28 -15.90
C SER A 72 -21.57 -11.51 -15.01
N ASN A 73 -21.45 -12.68 -15.63
CA ASN A 73 -21.04 -13.91 -14.97
C ASN A 73 -19.71 -13.65 -14.24
N GLN A 74 -19.72 -13.52 -12.92
CA GLN A 74 -18.51 -13.60 -12.12
C GLN A 74 -18.71 -14.60 -10.98
N MET A 75 -17.83 -15.61 -11.02
CA MET A 75 -17.82 -16.78 -10.17
C MET A 75 -17.80 -16.38 -8.70
N ASN A 76 -18.82 -16.83 -7.98
CA ASN A 76 -19.03 -16.65 -6.56
C ASN A 76 -17.98 -17.44 -5.77
N ARG A 77 -16.87 -16.81 -5.36
CA ARG A 77 -15.99 -17.39 -4.31
C ARG A 77 -16.56 -17.00 -2.95
N GLY A 78 -17.21 -17.98 -2.33
CA GLY A 78 -17.93 -17.85 -1.07
C GLY A 78 -17.10 -17.24 0.06
N ALA A 79 -17.82 -16.48 0.89
CA ALA A 79 -17.38 -16.00 2.19
C ALA A 79 -17.22 -17.19 3.15
N ASN A 80 -16.04 -17.82 3.13
CA ASN A 80 -15.41 -18.57 4.22
C ASN A 80 -14.28 -19.42 3.62
N GLY A 81 -13.05 -18.92 3.72
CA GLY A 81 -11.86 -19.65 3.35
C GLY A 81 -10.66 -18.87 3.83
N GLU A 82 -9.84 -19.48 4.68
CA GLU A 82 -8.44 -19.08 4.88
C GLU A 82 -7.86 -18.70 3.51
N LYS A 83 -7.41 -17.45 3.39
CA LYS A 83 -6.72 -16.99 2.19
C LYS A 83 -5.40 -17.76 2.11
N VAL A 84 -5.44 -18.91 1.43
CA VAL A 84 -4.28 -19.50 0.77
C VAL A 84 -3.54 -18.35 0.09
N PRO A 85 -2.22 -18.19 0.27
CA PRO A 85 -1.48 -17.11 -0.37
C PRO A 85 -1.52 -17.39 -1.88
N ASP A 86 -2.50 -16.78 -2.53
CA ASP A 86 -2.56 -16.72 -3.97
C ASP A 86 -1.30 -15.98 -4.41
N GLU A 87 -0.38 -16.66 -5.10
CA GLU A 87 0.65 -16.01 -5.92
C GLU A 87 0.02 -15.21 -7.08
N GLY A 88 -1.30 -15.06 -7.09
CA GLY A 88 -2.05 -14.10 -7.88
C GLY A 88 -1.67 -12.65 -7.60
N ARG A 89 -1.89 -11.82 -8.61
CA ARG A 89 -1.70 -10.37 -8.58
C ARG A 89 -2.42 -9.76 -7.36
N PRO A 90 -1.74 -8.95 -6.53
CA PRO A 90 -2.37 -8.32 -5.36
C PRO A 90 -3.57 -7.43 -5.73
N ASP A 91 -4.50 -7.20 -4.78
CA ASP A 91 -5.70 -6.35 -4.94
C ASP A 91 -5.34 -4.94 -5.45
N LEU A 92 -4.28 -4.33 -4.90
CA LEU A 92 -3.78 -3.03 -5.36
C LEU A 92 -3.28 -3.08 -6.80
N GLY A 93 -2.79 -4.24 -7.23
CA GLY A 93 -2.38 -4.49 -8.60
C GLY A 93 -3.55 -4.42 -9.58
N GLU A 94 -4.80 -4.62 -9.18
CA GLU A 94 -5.97 -4.52 -10.09
C GLU A 94 -6.30 -3.08 -10.52
N ALA A 95 -5.74 -2.05 -9.86
CA ALA A 95 -6.08 -0.66 -10.14
C ALA A 95 -5.57 -0.20 -11.52
N ASP A 96 -6.36 0.64 -12.21
CA ASP A 96 -5.91 1.35 -13.41
C ASP A 96 -4.90 2.45 -13.06
N LEU A 97 -5.07 3.05 -11.87
CA LEU A 97 -4.16 4.05 -11.32
C LEU A 97 -3.93 3.77 -9.83
N LEU A 98 -2.66 3.61 -9.46
CA LEU A 98 -2.21 3.37 -8.09
C LEU A 98 -1.27 4.51 -7.66
N ILE A 99 -1.63 5.21 -6.59
CA ILE A 99 -0.88 6.36 -6.07
C ILE A 99 -0.44 6.05 -4.65
N PHE A 100 0.87 5.91 -4.45
CA PHE A 100 1.47 5.90 -3.12
C PHE A 100 1.89 7.32 -2.74
N CYS A 101 1.58 7.70 -1.51
CA CYS A 101 1.98 8.98 -0.92
C CYS A 101 2.22 8.83 0.59
N GLY A 102 2.68 9.90 1.24
CA GLY A 102 2.94 9.93 2.68
C GLY A 102 4.42 10.12 3.03
N ASP A 103 4.79 9.79 4.26
CA ASP A 103 6.17 9.87 4.73
C ASP A 103 6.90 8.54 4.49
N PHE A 104 7.53 8.43 3.32
CA PHE A 104 8.33 7.26 2.98
C PHE A 104 9.64 7.16 3.76
N ASN A 105 10.04 8.20 4.50
CA ASN A 105 11.21 8.21 5.37
C ASN A 105 12.57 7.85 4.69
N TYR A 106 12.68 7.93 3.36
CA TYR A 106 13.99 7.85 2.69
C TYR A 106 14.82 9.10 3.00
N ARG A 107 16.12 8.88 3.23
CA ARG A 107 17.08 9.92 3.58
C ARG A 107 18.20 9.94 2.56
N LEU A 108 18.84 11.10 2.40
CA LEU A 108 19.98 11.25 1.51
C LEU A 108 21.17 10.48 2.06
N PHE A 109 21.76 9.60 1.24
CA PHE A 109 22.94 8.84 1.61
C PHE A 109 24.20 9.50 1.05
N GLY A 110 25.28 9.50 1.83
CA GLY A 110 26.59 9.99 1.38
C GLY A 110 26.73 11.50 1.26
N ILE A 111 25.80 12.28 1.83
CA ILE A 111 25.87 13.74 1.90
C ILE A 111 25.84 14.19 3.35
N SER A 112 26.75 15.11 3.72
CA SER A 112 26.72 15.71 5.05
C SER A 112 25.54 16.69 5.18
N TYR A 113 25.18 17.06 6.40
CA TYR A 113 24.13 18.05 6.64
C TYR A 113 24.50 19.40 6.01
N ASP A 114 25.75 19.83 6.14
CA ASP A 114 26.22 21.12 5.62
C ASP A 114 26.23 21.12 4.08
N ASP A 115 26.68 20.04 3.44
CA ASP A 115 26.62 19.93 1.97
C ASP A 115 25.17 19.93 1.46
N ALA A 116 24.28 19.18 2.12
CA ALA A 116 22.86 19.15 1.75
C ALA A 116 22.22 20.53 1.92
N ARG A 117 22.60 21.24 2.98
CA ARG A 117 22.17 22.60 3.26
C ARG A 117 22.63 23.55 2.14
N ASP A 118 23.91 23.53 1.79
CA ASP A 118 24.47 24.39 0.75
C ASP A 118 23.85 24.13 -0.61
N LEU A 119 23.53 22.87 -0.96
CA LEU A 119 22.80 22.54 -2.18
C LEU A 119 21.37 23.11 -2.21
N VAL A 120 20.70 23.20 -1.06
CA VAL A 120 19.36 23.81 -0.97
C VAL A 120 19.46 25.33 -1.08
N PHE A 121 20.45 25.95 -0.41
CA PHE A 121 20.62 27.40 -0.43
C PHE A 121 21.17 27.94 -1.75
N SER A 122 22.02 27.18 -2.44
CA SER A 122 22.55 27.55 -3.77
C SER A 122 21.49 27.52 -4.89
N LYS A 123 20.31 26.93 -4.64
CA LYS A 123 19.19 26.88 -5.60
C LYS A 123 18.15 27.99 -5.42
N LYS A 124 18.32 28.89 -4.44
CA LYS A 124 17.52 30.13 -4.40
C LYS A 124 18.07 31.11 -5.45
N LEU A 125 17.42 31.13 -6.61
CA LEU A 125 17.45 32.28 -7.53
C LEU A 125 16.65 33.44 -6.92
#